data_AF-A0A7S2FGD8-F1
#
_entry.id   AF-A0A7S2FGD8-F1
#
_cell.length_a   1.000
_cell.length_b   1.000
_cell.length_c   1.000
_cell.angle_alpha   90.00
_cell.angle_beta   90.00
_cell.angle_gamma   90.00
#
_symmetry.space_group_name_H-M   'P 1'
#
loop_
_entity.id
_entity.type
_entity.pdbx_description
1 polymer ?
#
loop_
_entity_poly.entity_id
_entity_poly.type
_entity_poly.pdbx_seq_one_letter_code
_entity_poly.pdbx_strand_id
1 'polypeptide(L)'
;GSHGFCIGHITPEAQIGGPIALVEDGDPIRIDARSDQRTIDMLISDEEWERRRKAWKPPPLRASYGTLYKYIKNVATASEGCVTDEGGPNADAEAVVTAFPKTPAVVELESELAKLKEQLAR
;
A
#
# COMPACT_ATOMS: atom_id res chain seq x y z
N GLY A 1 1.07 -15.80 18.05
CA GLY A 1 2.06 -15.04 17.27
C GLY A 1 3.17 -15.96 16.85
N SER A 2 3.60 -15.89 15.60
CA SER A 2 4.91 -16.42 15.20
C SER A 2 6.00 -15.52 15.81
N HIS A 3 7.22 -16.02 15.97
CA HIS A 3 8.32 -15.30 16.63
C HIS A 3 8.90 -14.12 15.80
N GLY A 4 8.15 -13.57 14.85
CA GLY A 4 8.60 -12.52 13.93
C GLY A 4 7.57 -11.40 13.75
N PHE A 5 7.84 -10.49 12.81
CA PHE A 5 6.91 -9.40 12.49
C PHE A 5 5.60 -9.93 11.92
N CYS A 6 4.50 -9.58 12.56
CA CYS A 6 3.14 -9.74 12.03
C CYS A 6 2.50 -8.36 11.97
N ILE A 7 2.31 -7.84 10.77
CA ILE A 7 1.73 -6.52 10.53
C ILE A 7 0.38 -6.71 9.84
N GLY A 8 -0.67 -6.07 10.38
CA GLY A 8 -2.02 -6.12 9.87
C GLY A 8 -2.62 -4.72 9.69
N HIS A 9 -3.89 -4.67 9.28
CA HIS A 9 -4.65 -3.42 9.07
C HIS A 9 -3.97 -2.43 8.10
N ILE A 10 -3.20 -2.95 7.14
CA ILE A 10 -2.61 -2.15 6.07
C ILE A 10 -3.72 -1.42 5.32
N THR A 11 -3.64 -0.10 5.30
CA THR A 11 -4.64 0.78 4.72
C THR A 11 -3.96 1.80 3.81
N PRO A 12 -4.47 2.06 2.59
CA PRO A 12 -5.63 1.42 1.97
C PRO A 12 -5.43 -0.07 1.66
N GLU A 13 -6.50 -0.85 1.70
CA GLU A 13 -6.45 -2.29 1.47
C GLU A 13 -6.33 -2.67 -0.02
N ALA A 14 -6.01 -3.95 -0.29
CA ALA A 14 -5.79 -4.43 -1.65
C ALA A 14 -7.04 -4.35 -2.54
N GLN A 15 -8.23 -4.57 -1.97
CA GLN A 15 -9.50 -4.60 -2.71
C GLN A 15 -9.85 -3.27 -3.38
N ILE A 16 -9.39 -2.16 -2.80
CA ILE A 16 -9.60 -0.78 -3.30
C ILE A 16 -8.34 -0.20 -3.97
N GLY A 17 -7.31 -1.02 -4.17
CA GLY A 17 -6.11 -0.61 -4.91
C GLY A 17 -5.10 0.19 -4.09
N GLY A 18 -5.06 -0.02 -2.77
CA GLY A 18 -3.97 0.49 -1.94
C GLY A 18 -2.60 -0.07 -2.33
N PRO A 19 -1.50 0.47 -1.78
CA PRO A 19 -0.13 0.06 -2.12
C PRO A 19 0.12 -1.45 -2.08
N ILE A 20 -0.47 -2.15 -1.11
CA ILE A 20 -0.32 -3.60 -0.94
C ILE A 20 -0.93 -4.40 -2.11
N ALA A 21 -1.82 -3.80 -2.91
CA ALA A 21 -2.37 -4.43 -4.11
C ALA A 21 -1.36 -4.55 -5.26
N LEU A 22 -0.27 -3.78 -5.21
CA LEU A 22 0.75 -3.69 -6.27
C LEU A 22 1.99 -4.55 -5.99
N VAL A 23 2.04 -5.19 -4.82
CA VAL A 23 3.14 -6.07 -4.41
C VAL A 23 3.09 -7.35 -5.22
N GLU A 24 4.23 -7.75 -5.75
CA GLU A 24 4.45 -9.00 -6.48
C GLU A 24 5.47 -9.87 -5.73
N ASP A 25 5.43 -11.18 -6.00
CA ASP A 25 6.37 -12.12 -5.38
C ASP A 25 7.81 -11.78 -5.74
N GLY A 26 8.67 -11.71 -4.71
CA GLY A 26 10.08 -11.37 -4.86
C GLY A 26 10.40 -9.89 -4.70
N ASP A 27 9.39 -9.01 -4.53
CA ASP A 27 9.65 -7.61 -4.25
C ASP A 27 10.36 -7.42 -2.90
N PRO A 28 11.44 -6.62 -2.85
CA PRO A 28 12.09 -6.26 -1.60
C PRO A 28 11.22 -5.31 -0.76
N ILE A 29 10.92 -5.72 0.47
CA ILE A 29 10.19 -4.92 1.46
C ILE A 29 11.13 -4.57 2.63
N ARG A 30 11.24 -3.27 2.94
CA ARG A 30 11.95 -2.77 4.12
C ARG A 30 10.94 -2.47 5.23
N ILE A 31 11.15 -3.07 6.40
CA ILE A 31 10.36 -2.78 7.59
C ILE A 31 11.29 -2.14 8.61
N ASP A 32 10.97 -0.91 9.00
CA ASP A 32 11.70 -0.19 10.04
C ASP A 32 10.77 0.11 11.22
N ALA A 33 10.90 -0.70 12.27
CA ALA A 33 10.07 -0.57 13.48
C ALA A 33 10.65 0.39 14.53
N ARG A 34 11.77 1.07 14.24
CA ARG A 34 12.33 2.06 15.18
C ARG A 34 11.34 3.21 15.36
N SER A 35 11.28 3.75 16.58
CA SER A 35 10.25 4.71 16.98
C SER A 35 10.25 6.01 16.18
N ASP A 36 11.39 6.40 15.64
CA ASP A 36 11.62 7.59 14.82
C ASP A 36 11.24 7.39 13.34
N GLN A 37 11.20 6.15 12.85
CA GLN A 37 10.91 5.83 11.44
C GLN A 37 9.51 5.23 11.27
N ARG A 38 9.25 4.06 11.88
CA ARG A 38 7.99 3.30 11.77
C ARG A 38 7.47 3.16 10.34
N THR A 39 8.36 2.78 9.41
CA THR A 39 8.04 2.68 7.98
C THR A 39 7.92 1.23 7.51
N ILE A 40 7.14 1.06 6.44
CA ILE A 40 7.05 -0.17 5.66
C ILE A 40 7.14 0.25 4.20
N ASP A 41 8.28 -0.02 3.58
CA ASP A 41 8.61 0.51 2.27
C ASP A 41 8.76 -0.63 1.25
N MET A 42 8.15 -0.48 0.09
CA MET A 42 8.40 -1.35 -1.06
C MET A 42 9.51 -0.75 -1.93
N LEU A 43 10.60 -1.49 -2.11
CA LEU A 43 11.81 -1.01 -2.76
C LEU A 43 11.84 -1.33 -4.27
N ILE A 44 10.79 -0.96 -5.00
CA ILE A 44 10.75 -1.01 -6.48
C ILE A 44 11.11 0.37 -7.08
N SER A 45 11.28 0.51 -8.40
CA SER A 45 11.51 1.83 -9.02
C SER A 45 10.20 2.61 -9.21
N ASP A 46 10.29 3.92 -9.49
CA ASP A 46 9.12 4.77 -9.73
C ASP A 46 8.40 4.37 -11.01
N GLU A 47 9.16 4.00 -12.04
CA GLU A 47 8.63 3.53 -13.31
C GLU A 47 7.84 2.23 -13.12
N GLU A 48 8.37 1.31 -12.32
CA GLU A 48 7.71 0.04 -12.04
C GLU A 48 6.45 0.23 -11.19
N TRP A 49 6.52 1.08 -10.17
CA TRP A 49 5.35 1.47 -9.37
C TRP A 49 4.22 2.02 -10.26
N GLU A 50 4.54 2.99 -11.12
CA GLU A 50 3.56 3.62 -12.00
C GLU A 50 3.03 2.65 -13.06
N ARG A 51 3.89 1.76 -13.58
CA ARG A 51 3.50 0.69 -14.53
C ARG A 51 2.45 -0.23 -13.90
N ARG A 52 2.72 -0.74 -12.69
CA ARG A 52 1.80 -1.64 -11.97
C ARG A 52 0.51 -0.93 -11.59
N ARG A 53 0.59 0.31 -11.10
CA ARG A 53 -0.56 1.14 -10.74
C ARG A 53 -1.50 1.35 -11.92
N LYS A 54 -0.97 1.63 -13.13
CA LYS A 54 -1.76 1.76 -14.36
C LYS A 54 -2.36 0.46 -14.86
N ALA A 55 -1.69 -0.67 -14.60
CA ALA A 55 -2.17 -2.00 -15.00
C ALA A 55 -3.21 -2.58 -14.03
N TRP A 56 -3.25 -2.08 -12.79
CA TRP A 56 -4.12 -2.61 -11.75
C TRP A 56 -5.60 -2.42 -12.08
N LYS A 57 -6.39 -3.44 -11.78
CA LYS A 57 -7.85 -3.42 -11.86
C LYS A 57 -8.43 -4.05 -10.59
N PRO A 58 -9.52 -3.51 -10.04
CA PRO A 58 -10.12 -4.05 -8.83
C PRO A 58 -10.55 -5.50 -9.06
N PRO A 59 -10.17 -6.44 -8.16
CA PRO A 59 -10.63 -7.82 -8.25
C PRO A 59 -12.15 -7.88 -7.99
N PRO A 60 -12.85 -8.89 -8.54
CA PRO A 60 -14.28 -9.02 -8.35
C PRO A 60 -14.62 -9.27 -6.87
N LEU A 61 -15.72 -8.66 -6.42
CA LEU A 61 -16.23 -8.88 -5.07
C LEU A 61 -16.64 -10.35 -4.88
N ARG A 62 -16.29 -10.92 -3.73
CA ARG A 62 -16.65 -12.31 -3.39
C ARG A 62 -18.15 -12.53 -3.16
N ALA A 63 -18.87 -11.46 -2.86
CA ALA A 63 -20.33 -11.48 -2.70
C ALA A 63 -20.93 -10.41 -3.60
N SER A 64 -21.98 -10.77 -4.34
CA SER A 64 -22.75 -9.88 -5.21
C SER A 64 -24.15 -9.59 -4.66
N TYR A 65 -24.56 -10.26 -3.59
CA TYR A 65 -25.85 -10.07 -2.91
C TYR A 65 -25.77 -10.52 -1.44
N GLY A 66 -26.85 -10.28 -0.69
CA GLY A 66 -26.98 -10.67 0.71
C GLY A 66 -26.24 -9.75 1.69
N THR A 67 -26.12 -10.20 2.94
CA THR A 67 -25.57 -9.38 4.05
C THR A 67 -24.12 -8.98 3.80
N LEU A 68 -23.30 -9.87 3.25
CA LEU A 68 -21.89 -9.56 2.95
C LEU A 68 -21.75 -8.48 1.87
N TYR A 69 -22.63 -8.49 0.87
CA TYR A 69 -22.63 -7.41 -0.13
C TYR A 69 -23.00 -6.06 0.49
N LYS A 70 -23.98 -6.03 1.41
CA LYS A 70 -24.32 -4.82 2.17
C LYS A 70 -23.14 -4.32 3.00
N TYR A 71 -22.44 -5.22 3.68
CA TYR A 71 -21.24 -4.89 4.46
C TYR A 71 -20.15 -4.28 3.56
N ILE A 72 -19.79 -4.94 2.46
CA ILE A 72 -18.76 -4.46 1.51
C ILE A 72 -19.07 -3.05 1.00
N LYS A 73 -20.35 -2.72 0.82
CA LYS A 73 -20.78 -1.41 0.32
C LYS A 73 -20.77 -0.29 1.35
N ASN A 74 -20.74 -0.63 2.64
CA ASN A 74 -20.91 0.33 3.73
C ASN A 74 -19.73 0.39 4.71
N VAL A 75 -18.83 -0.59 4.68
CA VAL A 75 -17.73 -0.68 5.65
C VAL A 75 -16.64 0.36 5.38
N ALA A 76 -16.30 1.16 6.40
CA ALA A 76 -15.19 2.09 6.38
C ALA A 76 -13.83 1.39 6.45
N THR A 77 -12.74 2.14 6.25
CA THR A 77 -11.39 1.57 6.26
C THR A 77 -10.96 1.07 7.64
N ALA A 78 -9.92 0.23 7.70
CA ALA A 78 -9.38 -0.25 8.98
C ALA A 78 -8.79 0.88 9.83
N SER A 79 -8.27 1.96 9.22
CA SER A 79 -7.84 3.17 9.94
C SER A 79 -8.99 3.93 10.60
N GLU A 80 -10.23 3.75 10.12
CA GLU A 80 -11.45 4.37 10.64
C GLU A 80 -12.25 3.41 11.54
N GLY A 81 -11.72 2.21 11.79
CA GLY A 81 -12.32 1.25 12.73
C GLY A 81 -13.33 0.29 12.10
N CYS A 82 -13.38 0.15 10.77
CA CYS A 82 -14.28 -0.78 10.07
C CYS A 82 -15.77 -0.62 10.41
N VAL A 83 -16.20 0.60 10.67
CA VAL A 83 -17.59 0.96 11.00
C VAL A 83 -18.49 0.93 9.76
N THR A 84 -19.81 0.86 9.92
CA THR A 84 -20.78 0.74 8.81
C THR A 84 -21.91 1.78 8.83
N ASP A 85 -21.82 2.74 9.74
CA ASP A 85 -22.82 3.78 10.02
C ASP A 85 -22.36 5.18 9.62
N GLU A 86 -21.12 5.33 9.15
CA GLU A 86 -20.59 6.52 8.50
C GLU A 86 -21.33 6.71 7.16
N GLY A 87 -22.19 7.74 7.07
CA GLY A 87 -23.14 7.94 5.97
C GLY A 87 -22.55 8.40 4.63
N GLY A 88 -21.47 7.78 4.13
CA GLY A 88 -20.83 8.13 2.86
C GLY A 88 -20.60 6.91 1.95
N PRO A 89 -20.61 7.08 0.62
CA PRO A 89 -20.15 6.03 -0.28
C PRO A 89 -18.68 5.74 0.01
N ASN A 90 -18.33 4.47 0.25
CA ASN A 90 -16.95 4.01 0.30
C ASN A 90 -16.22 4.53 -0.93
N ALA A 91 -15.12 5.26 -0.70
CA ALA A 91 -14.34 5.94 -1.75
C ALA A 91 -14.20 5.05 -2.99
N ASP A 92 -14.59 5.58 -4.15
CA ASP A 92 -14.48 4.87 -5.41
C ASP A 92 -13.06 4.30 -5.54
N ALA A 93 -12.93 2.99 -5.77
CA ALA A 93 -11.64 2.31 -5.85
C ALA A 93 -10.68 3.00 -6.86
N GLU A 94 -11.25 3.63 -7.89
CA GLU A 94 -10.54 4.43 -8.89
C GLU A 94 -9.82 5.66 -8.29
N ALA A 95 -10.43 6.32 -7.31
CA ALA A 95 -9.86 7.50 -6.65
C ALA A 95 -8.73 7.13 -5.67
N VAL A 96 -8.80 5.96 -5.02
CA VAL A 96 -7.79 5.49 -4.06
C VAL A 96 -6.46 5.13 -4.75
N VAL A 97 -6.52 4.55 -5.96
CA VAL A 97 -5.35 4.17 -6.77
C VAL A 97 -4.52 5.39 -7.22
N THR A 98 -5.11 6.59 -7.24
CA THR A 98 -4.42 7.82 -7.70
C THR A 98 -3.76 8.64 -6.62
N ALA A 99 -4.08 8.38 -5.34
CA ALA A 99 -3.74 9.31 -4.26
C ALA A 99 -2.44 9.00 -3.50
N PHE A 100 -1.86 7.80 -3.63
CA PHE A 100 -0.73 7.41 -2.77
C PHE A 100 0.60 7.40 -3.52
N PRO A 101 1.48 8.39 -3.25
CA PRO A 101 2.85 8.33 -3.74
C PRO A 101 3.59 7.16 -3.09
N LYS A 102 4.59 6.67 -3.80
CA LYS A 102 5.49 5.62 -3.31
C LYS A 102 6.22 6.05 -2.04
N THR A 103 6.64 5.06 -1.25
CA THR A 103 7.33 5.26 0.01
C THR A 103 8.67 6.00 -0.10
N PRO A 104 9.03 6.88 0.87
CA PRO A 104 10.23 7.74 0.84
C PRO A 104 11.58 7.00 0.78
N ALA A 105 11.62 5.72 1.14
CA ALA A 105 12.84 4.93 1.23
C ALA A 105 13.65 4.83 -0.07
N VAL A 106 12.98 4.80 -1.22
CA VAL A 106 13.71 4.66 -2.50
C VAL A 106 14.43 5.94 -2.86
N VAL A 107 13.85 7.10 -2.53
CA VAL A 107 14.50 8.41 -2.69
C VAL A 107 15.74 8.52 -1.81
N GLU A 108 15.67 7.98 -0.58
CA GLU A 108 16.81 7.91 0.34
C GLU A 108 17.94 7.04 -0.23
N LEU A 109 17.63 5.83 -0.71
CA LEU A 109 18.60 4.90 -1.30
C LEU A 109 19.25 5.46 -2.58
N GLU A 110 18.48 6.11 -3.44
CA GLU A 110 19.00 6.77 -4.65
C GLU A 110 19.95 7.91 -4.30
N SER A 111 19.64 8.68 -3.26
CA SER A 111 20.49 9.76 -2.76
C SER A 111 21.80 9.25 -2.17
N GLU A 112 21.77 8.13 -1.44
CA GLU A 112 22.97 7.47 -0.90
C GLU A 112 23.85 6.89 -2.01
N LEU A 113 23.26 6.25 -3.02
CA LEU A 113 23.99 5.72 -4.17
C LEU A 113 24.69 6.83 -4.96
N ALA A 114 24.03 7.98 -5.12
CA ALA A 114 24.63 9.15 -5.77
C ALA A 114 25.87 9.65 -5.01
N LYS A 115 25.79 9.76 -3.67
CA LYS A 115 26.92 10.15 -2.82
C LYS A 115 28.09 9.17 -2.91
N LEU A 116 27.82 7.87 -2.87
CA LEU A 116 28.84 6.82 -2.95
C LEU A 116 29.56 6.84 -4.31
N LYS A 117 28.82 7.05 -5.40
CA LYS A 117 29.40 7.18 -6.75
C LYS A 117 30.33 8.39 -6.86
N GLU A 118 29.97 9.51 -6.25
CA GLU A 118 30.82 10.71 -6.20
C GLU A 118 32.10 10.47 -5.38
N GLN A 119 32.00 9.75 -4.26
CA GLN A 119 33.16 9.38 -3.44
C GLN A 119 34.13 8.44 -4.16
N LEU A 120 33.62 7.49 -4.94
CA LEU A 120 34.44 6.56 -5.72
C LEU A 120 35.12 7.20 -6.94
N ALA A 121 34.63 8.37 -7.37
CA ALA A 121 35.18 9.16 -8.47
C ALA A 121 36.33 10.09 -8.03
N ARG A 122 36.70 10.08 -6.74
CA ARG A 122 37.88 10.77 -6.16
C ARG A 122 39.00 9.77 -5.92
#